data_AF-A0A7X6TGZ7-F1
#
_entry.id   AF-A0A7X6TGZ7-F1
#
_cell.length_a   1.000
_cell.length_b   1.000
_cell.length_c   1.000
_cell.angle_alpha   90.00
_cell.angle_beta   90.00
_cell.angle_gamma   90.00
#
_symmetry.space_group_name_H-M   'P 1'
#
loop_
_entity.id
_entity.type
_entity.pdbx_description
1 polymer ?
#
loop_
_entity_poly.entity_id
_entity_poly.type
_entity_poly.pdbx_seq_one_letter_code
_entity_poly.pdbx_strand_id
1 'polypeptide(L)'
;MIASLNGLILAKTPAAVILDVNGVGYEVFISSRTYDTLPAGGAPCFLHVHTVVREDAITLYGFGRPEEKELFLLLVTVSGIGPKLAQTILSGIGVADLRQAILLKDLARLTAL
;
A
#
# COMPACT_ATOMS: atom_id res chain seq x y z
N MET A 1 2.86 -7.89 -15.11
CA MET A 1 2.84 -7.45 -13.70
C MET A 1 3.57 -6.12 -13.60
N ILE A 2 2.99 -5.13 -12.94
CA ILE A 2 3.57 -3.79 -12.72
C ILE A 2 4.27 -3.80 -11.35
N ALA A 3 5.59 -3.59 -11.34
CA ALA A 3 6.41 -3.69 -10.14
C ALA A 3 6.64 -2.34 -9.43
N SER A 4 6.54 -1.23 -10.18
CA SER A 4 6.67 0.13 -9.70
C SER A 4 6.07 1.12 -10.70
N LEU A 5 5.82 2.34 -10.25
CA LEU A 5 5.41 3.47 -11.08
C LEU A 5 6.24 4.70 -10.70
N ASN A 6 6.60 5.50 -11.69
CA ASN A 6 7.28 6.78 -11.53
C ASN A 6 6.55 7.81 -12.39
N GLY A 7 6.03 8.87 -11.78
CA GLY A 7 5.16 9.82 -12.46
C GLY A 7 4.79 11.03 -11.61
N LEU A 8 3.83 11.81 -12.08
CA LEU A 8 3.32 12.99 -11.37
C LEU A 8 2.03 12.64 -10.61
N ILE A 9 1.87 13.16 -9.40
CA ILE A 9 0.60 13.01 -8.66
C ILE A 9 -0.47 13.88 -9.29
N LEU A 10 -1.49 13.29 -9.90
CA LEU A 10 -2.67 14.02 -10.38
C LEU A 10 -3.63 14.32 -9.25
N ALA A 11 -3.91 13.31 -8.41
CA ALA A 11 -4.79 13.42 -7.26
C ALA A 11 -4.37 12.40 -6.20
N LYS A 12 -4.61 12.71 -4.92
CA LYS A 12 -4.43 11.75 -3.83
C LYS A 12 -5.53 11.87 -2.78
N THR A 13 -5.90 10.74 -2.22
CA THR A 13 -6.78 10.57 -1.06
C THR A 13 -6.09 9.64 -0.07
N PRO A 14 -6.54 9.56 1.20
CA PRO A 14 -5.96 8.62 2.17
C PRO A 14 -6.01 7.13 1.73
N ALA A 15 -6.84 6.77 0.75
CA ALA A 15 -6.99 5.40 0.28
C ALA A 15 -6.30 5.11 -1.06
N ALA A 16 -6.05 6.14 -1.88
CA ALA A 16 -5.54 5.96 -3.24
C ALA A 16 -4.84 7.21 -3.78
N VAL A 17 -3.95 7.00 -4.75
CA VAL A 17 -3.28 8.05 -5.53
C VAL A 17 -3.42 7.75 -7.02
N ILE A 18 -3.64 8.79 -7.81
CA ILE A 18 -3.61 8.73 -9.26
C ILE A 18 -2.27 9.29 -9.72
N LEU A 19 -1.45 8.45 -10.34
CA LEU A 19 -0.17 8.85 -10.94
C LEU A 19 -0.30 8.97 -12.45
N ASP A 20 0.08 10.11 -12.99
CA ASP A 20 0.33 10.29 -14.42
C ASP A 20 1.72 9.76 -14.76
N VAL A 21 1.75 8.65 -15.52
CA VAL A 21 2.97 8.08 -16.08
C VAL A 21 2.92 8.26 -17.60
N ASN A 22 3.52 9.34 -18.08
CA ASN A 22 3.60 9.69 -19.51
C ASN A 22 2.23 9.75 -20.22
N GLY A 23 1.23 10.36 -19.60
CA GLY A 23 -0.12 10.54 -20.13
C GLY A 23 -1.12 9.45 -19.73
N VAL A 24 -0.69 8.44 -18.97
CA VAL A 24 -1.56 7.35 -18.47
C VAL A 24 -1.77 7.49 -16.98
N GLY A 25 -3.02 7.71 -16.56
CA GLY A 25 -3.42 7.78 -15.16
C GLY A 25 -3.58 6.40 -14.53
N TYR A 26 -2.67 6.03 -13.64
CA TYR A 26 -2.75 4.81 -12.85
C TYR A 26 -3.35 5.11 -11.48
N GLU A 27 -4.50 4.52 -11.18
CA GLU A 27 -5.03 4.51 -9.82
C GLU A 27 -4.32 3.42 -9.01
N VAL A 28 -3.74 3.82 -7.88
CA VAL A 28 -2.97 2.95 -6.99
C VAL A 28 -3.50 3.09 -5.57
N PHE A 29 -3.96 1.98 -4.99
CA PHE A 29 -4.40 1.95 -3.59
C PHE A 29 -3.20 2.03 -2.66
N ILE A 30 -3.27 2.92 -1.68
CA ILE A 30 -2.19 3.18 -0.72
C ILE A 30 -2.74 3.18 0.69
N SER A 31 -1.85 3.14 1.69
CA SER A 31 -2.26 3.26 3.10
C SER A 31 -2.38 4.73 3.46
N SER A 32 -3.13 5.05 4.52
CA SER A 32 -3.17 6.42 5.07
C SER A 32 -1.77 6.91 5.45
N ARG A 33 -0.94 6.02 6.01
CA ARG A 33 0.46 6.30 6.35
C ARG A 33 1.30 6.64 5.12
N THR A 34 1.13 5.89 4.03
CA THR A 34 1.80 6.20 2.76
C THR A 34 1.34 7.57 2.25
N TYR A 35 0.02 7.85 2.26
CA TYR A 35 -0.57 9.12 1.84
C TYR A 35 0.06 10.34 2.55
N ASP A 36 0.28 10.24 3.86
CA ASP A 36 0.89 11.29 4.68
C ASP A 36 2.33 11.62 4.26
N THR A 37 3.04 10.63 3.70
CA THR A 37 4.42 10.80 3.21
C THR A 37 4.51 11.25 1.75
N LEU A 38 3.43 11.12 0.98
CA LEU A 38 3.45 11.51 -0.43
C LEU A 38 3.45 13.04 -0.58
N PRO A 39 4.16 13.58 -1.59
CA PRO A 39 4.14 15.01 -1.87
C PRO A 39 2.75 15.49 -2.31
N ALA A 40 2.62 16.81 -2.50
CA ALA A 40 1.40 17.43 -3.02
C ALA A 40 1.15 17.08 -4.50
N GLY A 41 -0.06 17.39 -5.00
CA GLY A 41 -0.39 17.24 -6.41
C GLY A 41 0.55 18.04 -7.32
N GLY A 42 0.82 17.50 -8.51
CA GLY A 42 1.77 18.03 -9.48
C GLY A 42 3.23 17.68 -9.22
N ALA A 43 3.56 17.09 -8.06
CA ALA A 43 4.93 16.68 -7.74
C ALA A 43 5.26 15.28 -8.28
N PRO A 44 6.54 14.99 -8.57
CA PRO A 44 6.99 13.65 -8.93
C PRO A 44 6.90 12.70 -7.73
N CYS A 45 6.56 11.45 -8.01
CA CYS A 45 6.41 10.39 -7.02
C CYS A 45 6.82 9.05 -7.62
N PHE A 46 7.53 8.27 -6.82
CA PHE A 46 7.85 6.88 -7.10
C PHE A 46 7.11 6.00 -6.10
N LEU A 47 6.47 4.94 -6.60
CA LEU A 47 5.83 3.91 -5.78
C LEU A 47 6.33 2.53 -6.16
N HIS A 48 6.62 1.72 -5.15
CA HIS A 48 6.68 0.28 -5.32
C HIS A 48 5.25 -0.25 -5.48
N VAL A 49 5.03 -1.17 -6.42
CA VAL A 49 3.69 -1.68 -6.74
C VAL A 49 3.62 -3.19 -6.61
N HIS A 50 2.51 -3.68 -6.06
CA HIS A 50 2.07 -5.06 -6.21
C HIS A 50 0.78 -5.08 -7.06
N THR A 51 0.80 -5.86 -8.14
CA THR A 51 -0.34 -6.04 -9.03
C THR A 51 -1.14 -7.27 -8.59
N VAL A 52 -2.42 -7.08 -8.29
CA VAL A 52 -3.38 -8.16 -8.07
C VAL A 52 -4.23 -8.28 -9.32
N VAL A 53 -4.22 -9.46 -9.94
CA VAL A 53 -5.03 -9.77 -11.12
C VAL A 53 -6.14 -10.72 -10.70
N ARG A 54 -7.38 -10.33 -11.00
CA ARG A 54 -8.59 -11.15 -10.91
C ARG A 54 -9.17 -11.29 -12.32
N GLU A 55 -10.15 -12.16 -12.50
CA GLU A 55 -10.79 -12.36 -13.81
C GLU A 55 -11.44 -11.08 -14.36
N ASP A 56 -11.91 -10.20 -13.48
CA ASP A 56 -12.67 -9.00 -13.79
C ASP A 56 -11.92 -7.68 -13.52
N ALA A 57 -10.74 -7.75 -12.89
CA ALA A 57 -10.06 -6.55 -12.41
C ALA A 57 -8.53 -6.70 -12.33
N ILE A 58 -7.85 -5.59 -12.62
CA ILE A 58 -6.43 -5.38 -12.28
C ILE A 58 -6.38 -4.30 -11.21
N THR A 59 -5.85 -4.64 -10.03
CA THR A 59 -5.73 -3.73 -8.90
C THR A 59 -4.27 -3.50 -8.56
N LEU A 60 -3.88 -2.23 -8.39
CA LEU A 60 -2.53 -1.85 -8.00
C LEU A 60 -2.50 -1.41 -6.54
N TYR A 61 -1.63 -2.02 -5.75
CA TYR A 61 -1.33 -1.60 -4.38
C TYR A 61 0.06 -0.98 -4.34
N GLY A 62 0.15 0.24 -3.80
CA GLY A 62 1.33 1.09 -3.83
C GLY A 62 1.94 1.30 -2.45
N PHE A 63 3.26 1.42 -2.43
CA PHE A 63 4.05 1.56 -1.21
C PHE A 63 5.15 2.61 -1.42
N GLY A 64 5.30 3.51 -0.45
CA GLY A 64 6.33 4.55 -0.50
C GLY A 64 7.73 4.00 -0.24
N ARG A 65 7.82 2.85 0.43
CA ARG A 65 9.07 2.17 0.77
C ARG A 65 9.00 0.67 0.48
N PRO A 66 10.14 0.00 0.21
CA PRO A 66 10.16 -1.42 -0.09
C PRO A 66 9.70 -2.28 1.10
N GLU A 67 10.00 -1.88 2.34
CA GLU A 67 9.65 -2.65 3.55
C GLU A 67 8.13 -2.71 3.78
N GLU A 68 7.39 -1.66 3.38
CA GLU A 68 5.93 -1.66 3.39
C GLU A 68 5.38 -2.72 2.43
N LYS A 69 5.96 -2.82 1.22
CA LYS A 69 5.58 -3.82 0.22
C LYS A 69 5.90 -5.23 0.70
N GLU A 70 7.06 -5.44 1.30
CA GLU A 70 7.47 -6.75 1.84
C GLU A 70 6.50 -7.23 2.92
N LEU A 71 6.15 -6.34 3.86
CA LEU A 71 5.19 -6.66 4.91
C LEU A 71 3.79 -6.94 4.34
N PHE A 72 3.33 -6.16 3.37
CA PHE A 72 2.08 -6.42 2.66
C PHE A 72 2.06 -7.82 2.05
N LEU A 73 3.12 -8.20 1.33
CA LEU A 73 3.21 -9.52 0.70
C LEU A 73 3.16 -10.64 1.74
N LEU A 74 3.85 -10.47 2.87
CA LEU A 74 3.80 -11.42 3.97
C LEU A 74 2.38 -11.54 4.56
N LEU A 75 1.71 -10.41 4.79
CA LEU A 75 0.33 -10.40 5.31
C LEU A 75 -0.61 -11.17 4.38
N VAL A 76 -0.50 -10.99 3.06
CA VAL A 76 -1.35 -11.66 2.08
C VAL A 76 -1.13 -13.18 2.02
N THR A 77 -0.01 -13.70 2.53
CA THR A 77 0.19 -15.16 2.66
C THR A 77 -0.58 -15.79 3.83
N VAL A 78 -1.07 -14.98 4.78
CA VAL A 78 -1.80 -15.48 5.95
C VAL A 78 -3.23 -15.85 5.54
N SER A 79 -3.67 -17.05 5.92
CA SER A 79 -5.03 -17.51 5.64
C SER A 79 -6.07 -16.52 6.16
N GLY A 80 -6.98 -16.10 5.28
CA GLY A 80 -8.02 -15.11 5.58
C GLY A 80 -7.61 -13.64 5.40
N ILE A 81 -6.33 -13.34 5.11
CA ILE A 81 -5.87 -11.98 4.85
C ILE A 81 -5.72 -11.75 3.35
N GLY A 82 -6.69 -11.04 2.78
CA GLY A 82 -6.62 -10.57 1.39
C GLY A 82 -5.91 -9.21 1.24
N PRO A 83 -5.58 -8.81 0.00
CA PRO A 83 -4.93 -7.52 -0.31
C PRO A 83 -5.59 -6.30 0.33
N LYS A 84 -6.93 -6.22 0.32
CA LYS A 84 -7.66 -5.11 0.93
C LYS A 84 -7.46 -5.04 2.44
N LEU A 85 -7.54 -6.18 3.13
CA LEU A 85 -7.34 -6.25 4.59
C LEU A 85 -5.88 -5.95 4.95
N ALA A 86 -4.92 -6.47 4.18
CA ALA A 86 -3.50 -6.13 4.36
C ALA A 86 -3.25 -4.62 4.26
N GLN A 87 -3.90 -3.94 3.30
CA GLN A 87 -3.80 -2.48 3.18
C GLN A 87 -4.42 -1.73 4.38
N THR A 88 -5.55 -2.22 4.90
CA THR A 88 -6.17 -1.67 6.13
C THR A 88 -5.24 -1.81 7.33
N ILE A 89 -4.64 -2.99 7.52
CA ILE A 89 -3.66 -3.23 8.59
C ILE A 89 -2.50 -2.23 8.49
N LEU A 90 -1.91 -2.05 7.31
CA LEU A 90 -0.82 -1.09 7.11
C LEU A 90 -1.24 0.38 7.30
N SER A 91 -2.54 0.67 7.27
CA SER A 91 -3.06 2.01 7.60
C SER A 91 -3.16 2.22 9.11
N GLY A 92 -3.49 1.17 9.88
CA GLY A 92 -3.63 1.23 11.34
C GLY A 92 -2.30 1.15 12.10
N ILE A 93 -1.29 0.47 11.56
CA ILE A 93 -0.02 0.24 12.25
C ILE A 93 1.19 0.33 11.30
N GLY A 94 2.28 0.93 11.79
CA GLY A 94 3.52 1.04 11.03
C GLY A 94 4.26 -0.29 10.92
N VAL A 95 5.14 -0.42 9.93
CA VAL A 95 5.91 -1.67 9.66
C VAL A 95 6.67 -2.17 10.90
N ALA A 96 7.41 -1.28 11.57
CA ALA A 96 8.19 -1.62 12.75
C ALA A 96 7.30 -2.06 13.93
N ASP A 97 6.21 -1.33 14.16
CA ASP A 97 5.23 -1.63 15.21
C ASP A 97 4.52 -2.95 14.98
N LEU A 98 4.12 -3.26 13.74
CA LEU A 98 3.46 -4.52 13.42
C LEU A 98 4.40 -5.69 13.62
N ARG A 99 5.65 -5.55 13.15
CA ARG A 99 6.69 -6.56 13.38
C ARG A 99 6.89 -6.82 14.88
N GLN A 100 6.94 -5.76 15.69
CA GLN A 100 7.07 -5.88 17.13
C GLN A 100 5.85 -6.55 17.76
N ALA A 101 4.63 -6.16 17.38
CA ALA A 101 3.39 -6.75 17.88
C ALA A 101 3.31 -8.26 17.58
N ILE A 102 3.74 -8.68 16.38
CA ILE A 102 3.84 -10.10 16.00
C ILE A 102 4.87 -10.82 16.88
N LEU A 103 6.08 -10.26 17.04
CA LEU A 103 7.15 -10.87 17.84
C LEU A 103 6.74 -11.04 19.32
N LEU A 104 6.03 -10.06 19.87
CA LEU A 104 5.55 -10.07 21.25
C LEU A 104 4.24 -10.86 21.44
N LYS A 105 3.65 -11.40 20.36
CA LYS A 105 2.31 -12.01 20.37
C LYS A 105 1.26 -11.10 21.03
N ASP A 106 1.36 -9.80 20.78
CA ASP A 106 0.47 -8.78 21.35
C ASP A 106 -0.88 -8.81 20.63
N LEU A 107 -1.72 -9.78 21.02
CA LEU A 107 -3.04 -9.99 20.42
C LEU A 107 -3.95 -8.78 20.59
N ALA A 108 -3.86 -8.06 21.72
CA ALA A 108 -4.69 -6.90 21.98
C ALA A 108 -4.42 -5.78 20.97
N ARG A 109 -3.13 -5.56 20.64
CA ARG A 109 -2.75 -4.58 19.61
C ARG A 109 -3.11 -5.03 18.21
N LEU A 110 -3.02 -6.32 17.90
CA LEU A 110 -3.31 -6.86 16.57
C LEU A 110 -4.82 -6.90 16.25
N THR A 111 -5.69 -7.13 17.24
CA THR A 111 -7.14 -7.19 17.03
C THR A 111 -7.82 -5.82 17.06
N ALA A 112 -7.11 -4.76 17.48
CA ALA A 112 -7.59 -3.38 17.50
C ALA A 112 -7.32 -2.59 16.21
N LEU A 113 -6.73 -3.25 15.19
CA LEU A 113 -6.34 -2.66 13.91
C LEU A 113 -7.51 -2.46 12.93
#